data_AF-A0A5C9CLX1-F1
#
_entry.id   AF-A0A5C9CLX1-F1
#
_cell.length_a   1.000
_cell.length_b   1.000
_cell.length_c   1.000
_cell.angle_alpha   90.00
_cell.angle_beta   90.00
_cell.angle_gamma   90.00
#
_symmetry.space_group_name_H-M   'P 1'
#
loop_
_entity.id
_entity.type
_entity.pdbx_description
1 polymer ?
#
loop_
_entity_poly.entity_id
_entity_poly.type
_entity_poly.pdbx_seq_one_letter_code
_entity_poly.pdbx_strand_id
1 'polypeptide(L)'
;MNMFQVSEAEYNALQSVRGQLNLVSCLLCATGSNSSLFNAEDLNEFLGKQVDAMRGVMRAVDARYEEQRGEGLPDYRHWNYALKIASGDRIHTPQGAEKLVLEGLMKAARIDADMSGVIALWLEILDKQKPAQEVTAPAKKPAQRKRDKMAAKTLEVV
;
A
#
# COMPACT_ATOMS: atom_id res chain seq x y z
N MET A 1 19.91 12.17 -1.89
CA MET A 1 19.59 11.28 -3.02
C MET A 1 18.09 11.26 -3.10
N ASN A 2 17.48 11.94 -4.09
CA ASN A 2 16.03 12.06 -4.12
C ASN A 2 15.45 10.72 -4.57
N MET A 3 14.74 10.06 -3.64
CA MET A 3 13.94 8.85 -3.83
C MET A 3 13.07 8.98 -5.09
N PHE A 4 12.61 7.89 -5.72
CA PHE A 4 11.74 7.87 -6.92
C PHE A 4 10.38 8.61 -6.79
N GLN A 5 10.23 9.39 -5.74
CA GLN A 5 9.12 10.27 -5.51
C GLN A 5 9.01 11.29 -6.64
N VAL A 6 7.76 11.59 -6.96
CA VAL A 6 7.41 12.75 -7.77
C VAL A 6 7.89 13.98 -6.99
N SER A 7 8.80 14.75 -7.57
CA SER A 7 9.26 16.00 -6.98
C SER A 7 8.08 16.97 -6.84
N GLU A 8 8.19 17.93 -5.93
CA GLU A 8 7.15 18.95 -5.74
C GLU A 8 6.82 19.69 -7.05
N ALA A 9 7.83 19.97 -7.88
CA ALA A 9 7.64 20.59 -9.19
C ALA A 9 6.84 19.69 -10.15
N GLU A 10 7.12 18.40 -10.19
CA GLU A 10 6.38 17.44 -11.02
C GLU A 10 4.95 17.22 -10.50
N TYR A 11 4.76 17.22 -9.18
CA TYR A 11 3.43 17.17 -8.56
C TYR A 11 2.62 18.41 -8.92
N ASN A 12 3.22 19.60 -8.80
CA ASN A 12 2.58 20.87 -9.15
C ASN A 12 2.25 20.92 -10.65
N ALA A 13 3.11 20.39 -11.51
CA ALA A 13 2.82 20.24 -12.94
C ALA A 13 1.59 19.34 -13.17
N LEU A 14 1.54 18.16 -12.53
CA LEU A 14 0.38 17.26 -12.62
C LEU A 14 -0.91 17.87 -12.06
N GLN A 15 -0.83 18.61 -10.95
CA GLN A 15 -1.99 19.34 -10.41
C GLN A 15 -2.47 20.44 -11.37
N SER A 16 -1.55 21.13 -12.04
CA SER A 16 -1.88 22.10 -13.09
C SER A 16 -2.61 21.44 -14.25
N VAL A 17 -2.08 20.32 -14.77
CA VAL A 17 -2.73 19.52 -15.83
C VAL A 17 -4.15 19.12 -15.40
N ARG A 18 -4.31 18.58 -14.20
CA ARG A 18 -5.63 18.22 -13.64
C ARG A 18 -6.57 19.42 -13.57
N GLY A 19 -6.09 20.56 -13.10
CA GLY A 19 -6.88 21.79 -13.00
C GLY A 19 -7.37 22.28 -14.37
N GLN A 20 -6.49 22.26 -15.38
CA GLN A 20 -6.82 22.66 -16.75
C GLN A 20 -7.82 21.69 -17.40
N LEU A 21 -7.65 20.38 -17.22
CA LEU A 21 -8.61 19.38 -17.70
C LEU A 21 -9.98 19.52 -17.03
N ASN A 22 -10.01 19.81 -15.72
CA ASN A 22 -11.26 20.05 -15.00
C ASN A 22 -11.98 21.30 -15.50
N LEU A 23 -11.23 22.38 -15.78
CA LEU A 23 -11.78 23.60 -16.37
C LEU A 23 -12.43 23.32 -17.73
N VAL A 24 -11.74 22.60 -18.62
CA VAL A 24 -12.28 22.20 -19.94
C VAL A 24 -13.54 21.34 -19.76
N SER A 25 -13.53 20.37 -18.84
CA SER A 25 -14.70 19.54 -18.55
C SER A 25 -15.89 20.39 -18.07
N CYS A 26 -15.66 21.34 -17.15
CA CYS A 26 -16.72 22.23 -16.66
C CYS A 26 -17.27 23.10 -17.78
N LEU A 27 -16.41 23.63 -18.66
CA LEU A 27 -16.84 24.45 -19.79
C LEU A 27 -17.68 23.62 -20.76
N LEU A 28 -17.25 22.41 -21.12
CA LEU A 28 -18.03 21.50 -21.97
C LEU A 28 -19.39 21.14 -21.35
N CYS A 29 -19.44 20.89 -20.04
CA CYS A 29 -20.69 20.62 -19.33
C CYS A 29 -21.61 21.85 -19.28
N ALA A 30 -21.06 23.05 -19.10
CA ALA A 30 -21.83 24.29 -19.01
C ALA A 30 -22.38 24.74 -20.38
N THR A 31 -21.66 24.46 -21.47
CA THR A 31 -22.05 24.90 -22.82
C THR A 31 -22.92 23.87 -23.55
N GLY A 32 -22.94 22.62 -23.09
CA GLY A 32 -23.61 21.52 -23.78
C GLY A 32 -23.04 21.33 -25.20
N SER A 33 -23.87 20.85 -26.13
CA SER A 33 -23.52 20.64 -27.54
C SER A 33 -23.43 21.93 -28.38
N ASN A 34 -23.64 23.11 -27.78
CA ASN A 34 -23.46 24.39 -28.45
C ASN A 34 -21.97 24.81 -28.39
N SER A 35 -21.11 24.02 -29.04
CA SER A 35 -19.66 24.20 -29.00
C SER A 35 -19.18 25.14 -30.11
N SER A 36 -19.46 26.43 -30.02
CA SER A 36 -18.71 27.46 -30.76
C SER A 36 -17.51 28.00 -29.96
N LEU A 37 -17.38 27.60 -28.69
CA LEU A 37 -16.34 28.05 -27.77
C LEU A 37 -14.96 27.40 -27.98
N PHE A 38 -14.90 26.23 -28.64
CA PHE A 38 -13.65 25.52 -28.89
C PHE A 38 -13.62 24.96 -30.30
N ASN A 39 -12.57 25.29 -31.06
CA ASN A 39 -12.23 24.55 -32.26
C ASN A 39 -11.73 23.14 -31.86
N ALA A 40 -12.14 22.11 -32.58
CA ALA A 40 -11.69 20.74 -32.35
C ALA A 40 -10.17 20.61 -32.48
N GLU A 41 -9.55 21.40 -33.37
CA GLU A 41 -8.10 21.42 -33.55
C GLU A 41 -7.38 21.99 -32.32
N ASP A 42 -7.83 23.13 -31.80
CA ASP A 42 -7.28 23.76 -30.58
C ASP A 42 -7.44 22.86 -29.36
N LEU A 43 -8.58 22.19 -29.24
CA LEU A 43 -8.83 21.24 -28.15
C LEU A 43 -7.90 20.02 -28.25
N ASN A 44 -7.68 19.51 -29.46
CA ASN A 44 -6.79 18.38 -29.68
C ASN A 44 -5.32 18.76 -29.40
N GLU A 45 -4.88 19.94 -29.85
CA GLU A 45 -3.54 20.46 -29.54
C GLU A 45 -3.36 20.65 -28.03
N PHE A 46 -4.34 21.23 -27.36
CA PHE A 46 -4.35 21.40 -25.90
C PHE A 46 -4.21 20.06 -25.18
N LEU A 47 -5.05 19.07 -25.51
CA LEU A 47 -5.02 17.74 -24.91
C LEU A 47 -3.69 17.02 -25.20
N GLY A 48 -3.14 17.19 -26.40
CA GLY A 48 -1.81 16.69 -26.77
C GLY A 48 -0.72 17.21 -25.84
N LYS A 49 -0.70 18.53 -25.57
CA LYS A 49 0.26 19.14 -24.62
C LYS A 49 0.11 18.59 -23.20
N GLN A 50 -1.11 18.33 -22.73
CA GLN A 50 -1.34 17.70 -21.42
C GLN A 50 -0.78 16.27 -21.37
N VAL A 51 -1.00 15.50 -22.43
CA VAL A 51 -0.47 14.14 -22.57
C VAL A 51 1.07 14.15 -22.55
N ASP A 52 1.70 15.07 -23.26
CA ASP A 52 3.16 15.19 -23.29
C ASP A 52 3.73 15.59 -21.93
N ALA A 53 3.08 16.51 -21.21
CA ALA A 53 3.46 16.87 -19.85
C ALA A 53 3.39 15.67 -18.89
N MET A 54 2.29 14.90 -18.94
CA MET A 54 2.14 13.68 -18.14
C MET A 54 3.19 12.62 -18.49
N ARG A 55 3.45 12.41 -19.79
CA ARG A 55 4.50 11.49 -20.25
C ARG A 55 5.90 11.92 -19.83
N GLY A 56 6.18 13.22 -19.81
CA GLY A 56 7.44 13.77 -19.32
C GLY A 56 7.69 13.40 -17.86
N VAL A 57 6.69 13.61 -17.00
CA VAL A 57 6.77 13.22 -15.59
C VAL A 57 6.91 11.71 -15.43
N MET A 58 6.13 10.90 -16.15
CA MET A 58 6.23 9.44 -16.11
C MET A 58 7.63 8.96 -16.49
N ARG A 59 8.21 9.47 -17.58
CA ARG A 59 9.57 9.11 -18.00
C ARG A 59 10.63 9.52 -16.98
N ALA A 60 10.48 10.69 -16.35
CA ALA A 60 11.41 11.15 -15.34
C ALA A 60 11.36 10.26 -14.08
N VAL A 61 10.15 9.86 -13.67
CA VAL A 61 9.93 8.91 -12.57
C VAL A 61 10.48 7.53 -12.93
N ASP A 62 10.23 7.03 -14.15
CA ASP A 62 10.72 5.73 -14.60
C ASP A 62 12.25 5.70 -14.75
N ALA A 63 12.86 6.78 -15.24
CA ALA A 63 14.32 6.89 -15.35
C ALA A 63 14.97 6.88 -13.97
N ARG A 64 14.42 7.68 -13.04
CA ARG A 64 14.83 7.62 -11.64
C ARG A 64 14.62 6.21 -11.12
N TYR A 65 13.45 5.59 -11.35
CA TYR A 65 13.10 4.21 -10.96
C TYR A 65 14.15 3.19 -11.36
N GLU A 66 14.53 3.18 -12.64
CA GLU A 66 15.55 2.26 -13.14
C GLU A 66 16.94 2.52 -12.54
N GLU A 67 17.30 3.77 -12.25
CA GLU A 67 18.60 4.09 -11.61
C GLU A 67 18.72 3.51 -10.18
N GLN A 68 17.66 3.52 -9.38
CA GLN A 68 17.70 2.98 -8.00
C GLN A 68 17.06 1.58 -7.90
N ARG A 69 16.64 0.96 -9.02
CA ARG A 69 16.08 -0.40 -9.06
C ARG A 69 17.05 -1.45 -8.51
N GLY A 70 18.35 -1.19 -8.64
CA GLY A 70 19.41 -2.00 -8.05
C GLY A 70 19.50 -1.93 -6.52
N GLU A 71 18.85 -0.96 -5.88
CA GLU A 71 18.96 -0.69 -4.44
C GLU A 71 17.87 -1.39 -3.60
N GLY A 72 16.91 -2.05 -4.25
CA GLY A 72 15.88 -2.84 -3.57
C GLY A 72 14.81 -2.00 -2.86
N LEU A 73 14.60 -0.77 -3.31
CA LEU A 73 13.58 0.16 -2.81
C LEU A 73 12.14 -0.29 -3.17
N PRO A 74 11.12 0.11 -2.39
CA PRO A 74 9.73 -0.21 -2.69
C PRO A 74 9.28 0.41 -4.02
N ASP A 75 8.87 -0.44 -4.95
CA ASP A 75 8.27 -0.02 -6.23
C ASP A 75 6.82 0.48 -6.06
N TYR A 76 6.21 0.99 -7.14
CA TYR A 76 4.84 1.50 -7.13
C TYR A 76 3.80 0.46 -6.66
N ARG A 77 4.05 -0.84 -6.87
CA ARG A 77 3.13 -1.92 -6.46
C ARG A 77 3.16 -2.06 -4.95
N HIS A 78 4.34 -2.00 -4.34
CA HIS A 78 4.46 -1.99 -2.87
C HIS A 78 3.68 -0.81 -2.28
N TRP A 79 3.80 0.40 -2.83
CA TRP A 79 3.03 1.55 -2.35
C TRP A 79 1.51 1.41 -2.56
N ASN A 80 1.09 0.88 -3.70
CA ASN A 80 -0.33 0.63 -3.96
C ASN A 80 -0.91 -0.40 -2.99
N TYR A 81 -0.18 -1.49 -2.72
CA TYR A 81 -0.57 -2.46 -1.70
C TYR A 81 -0.61 -1.84 -0.32
N ALA A 82 0.38 -1.02 0.04
CA ALA A 82 0.40 -0.32 1.32
C ALA A 82 -0.85 0.56 1.51
N LEU A 83 -1.25 1.30 0.48
CA LEU A 83 -2.46 2.12 0.50
C LEU A 83 -3.73 1.30 0.62
N LYS A 84 -3.87 0.23 -0.17
CA LYS A 84 -5.04 -0.65 -0.12
C LYS A 84 -5.20 -1.35 1.23
N ILE A 85 -4.08 -1.81 1.80
CA ILE A 85 -4.05 -2.34 3.17
C ILE A 85 -4.50 -1.24 4.11
N ALA A 86 -3.86 -0.07 4.12
CA ALA A 86 -4.20 1.04 5.02
C ALA A 86 -5.68 1.48 4.92
N SER A 87 -6.29 1.43 3.73
CA SER A 87 -7.70 1.73 3.50
C SER A 87 -8.66 0.59 3.86
N GLY A 88 -8.14 -0.59 4.20
CA GLY A 88 -8.94 -1.78 4.54
C GLY A 88 -9.50 -2.54 3.32
N ASP A 89 -9.02 -2.26 2.11
CA ASP A 89 -9.46 -2.96 0.89
C ASP A 89 -8.78 -4.33 0.77
N ARG A 90 -9.33 -5.31 1.50
CA ARG A 90 -8.86 -6.70 1.47
C ARG A 90 -9.23 -7.46 0.20
N ILE A 91 -10.20 -6.98 -0.58
CA ILE A 91 -10.70 -7.69 -1.77
C ILE A 91 -9.67 -7.60 -2.90
N HIS A 92 -9.02 -6.44 -3.06
CA HIS A 92 -8.06 -6.20 -4.13
C HIS A 92 -6.59 -6.16 -3.66
N THR A 93 -6.34 -6.66 -2.45
CA THR A 93 -5.00 -6.81 -1.88
C THR A 93 -4.59 -8.29 -1.97
N PRO A 94 -3.49 -8.62 -2.68
CA PRO A 94 -3.02 -9.99 -2.75
C PRO A 94 -2.55 -10.49 -1.38
N GLN A 95 -2.74 -11.79 -1.11
CA GLN A 95 -2.28 -12.41 0.14
C GLN A 95 -0.76 -12.27 0.29
N GLY A 96 -0.31 -11.86 1.47
CA GLY A 96 1.11 -11.66 1.77
C GLY A 96 1.67 -10.32 1.31
N ALA A 97 0.83 -9.42 0.79
CA ALA A 97 1.23 -8.07 0.45
C ALA A 97 1.80 -7.30 1.65
N GLU A 98 1.32 -7.55 2.87
CA GLU A 98 1.84 -6.92 4.09
C GLU A 98 3.33 -7.20 4.28
N LYS A 99 3.74 -8.45 4.01
CA LYS A 99 5.13 -8.89 4.12
C LYS A 99 5.99 -8.26 3.03
N LEU A 100 5.49 -8.21 1.80
CA LEU A 100 6.19 -7.58 0.68
C LEU A 100 6.43 -6.09 0.92
N VAL A 101 5.42 -5.37 1.41
CA VAL A 101 5.53 -3.96 1.78
C VAL A 101 6.54 -3.78 2.91
N LEU A 102 6.46 -4.59 3.95
CA LEU A 102 7.40 -4.51 5.08
C LEU A 102 8.85 -4.80 4.64
N GLU A 103 9.07 -5.83 3.82
CA GLU A 103 10.41 -6.14 3.27
C GLU A 103 10.97 -4.99 2.43
N GLY A 104 10.13 -4.32 1.63
CA GLY A 104 10.50 -3.13 0.87
C GLY A 104 10.86 -1.95 1.77
N LEU A 105 10.03 -1.65 2.78
CA LEU A 105 10.28 -0.56 3.72
C LEU A 105 11.57 -0.80 4.54
N MET A 106 11.81 -2.04 4.99
CA MET A 106 13.04 -2.40 5.70
C MET A 106 14.29 -2.24 4.84
N LYS A 107 14.20 -2.49 3.53
CA LYS A 107 15.31 -2.23 2.60
C LYS A 107 15.52 -0.73 2.41
N ALA A 108 14.44 0.05 2.24
CA ALA A 108 14.54 1.51 2.15
C ALA A 108 15.16 2.15 3.39
N ALA A 109 14.84 1.64 4.58
CA ALA A 109 15.43 2.12 5.83
C ALA A 109 16.94 1.88 5.97
N ARG A 110 17.54 1.04 5.13
CA ARG A 110 19.01 0.90 5.06
C ARG A 110 19.69 2.02 4.27
N ILE A 111 18.91 2.71 3.43
CA ILE A 111 19.40 3.76 2.51
C ILE A 111 19.02 5.14 3.07
N ASP A 112 17.82 5.25 3.65
CA ASP A 112 17.27 6.47 4.21
C ASP A 112 16.84 6.25 5.67
N ALA A 113 17.48 6.93 6.61
CA ALA A 113 17.22 6.80 8.04
C ALA A 113 15.80 7.25 8.41
N ASP A 114 15.21 8.19 7.67
CA ASP A 114 13.89 8.76 7.93
C ASP A 114 12.76 7.74 7.68
N MET A 115 13.04 6.69 6.90
CA MET A 115 12.12 5.57 6.67
C MET A 115 11.85 4.74 7.92
N SER A 116 12.64 4.88 8.98
CA SER A 116 12.38 4.23 10.27
C SER A 116 11.04 4.67 10.88
N GLY A 117 10.68 5.95 10.73
CA GLY A 117 9.38 6.46 11.18
C GLY A 117 8.22 5.90 10.35
N VAL A 118 8.42 5.72 9.05
CA VAL A 118 7.45 5.11 8.14
C VAL A 118 7.21 3.64 8.49
N ILE A 119 8.27 2.89 8.86
CA ILE A 119 8.15 1.50 9.34
C ILE A 119 7.32 1.45 10.62
N ALA A 120 7.57 2.35 11.58
CA ALA A 120 6.80 2.39 12.83
C ALA A 120 5.30 2.62 12.58
N LEU A 121 4.97 3.61 11.74
CA LEU A 121 3.59 3.88 11.33
C LEU A 121 2.95 2.69 10.60
N TRP A 122 3.71 2.02 9.74
CA TRP A 122 3.25 0.84 9.03
C TRP A 122 2.91 -0.32 9.99
N LEU A 123 3.76 -0.57 10.98
CA LEU A 123 3.51 -1.60 12.00
C LEU A 123 2.26 -1.27 12.83
N GLU A 124 2.02 0.00 13.17
CA GLU A 124 0.79 0.41 13.84
C GLU A 124 -0.47 0.17 13.00
N ILE A 125 -0.41 0.46 11.69
CA ILE A 125 -1.53 0.19 10.76
C ILE A 125 -1.85 -1.31 10.74
N LEU A 126 -0.82 -2.15 10.64
CA LEU A 126 -1.01 -3.60 10.64
C LEU A 126 -1.59 -4.11 11.97
N ASP A 127 -1.19 -3.53 13.10
CA ASP A 127 -1.70 -3.93 14.41
C ASP A 127 -3.17 -3.54 14.60
N LYS A 128 -3.57 -2.35 14.14
CA LYS A 128 -4.97 -1.89 14.11
C LYS A 128 -5.87 -2.71 13.21
N GLN A 129 -5.31 -3.41 12.22
CA GLN A 129 -6.05 -4.22 11.26
C GLN A 129 -6.10 -5.71 11.60
N LYS A 130 -5.38 -6.17 12.62
CA LYS A 130 -5.59 -7.51 13.15
C LYS A 130 -7.04 -7.60 13.64
N PRO A 131 -7.83 -8.60 13.22
CA PRO A 131 -9.08 -8.87 13.90
C PRO A 131 -8.75 -9.07 15.38
N ALA A 132 -9.55 -8.47 16.26
CA ALA A 132 -9.40 -8.67 17.70
C ALA A 132 -9.22 -10.16 17.96
N GLN A 133 -8.05 -10.55 18.46
CA GLN A 133 -7.85 -11.91 18.89
C GLN A 133 -8.94 -12.19 19.93
N GLU A 134 -9.87 -13.08 19.62
CA GLU A 134 -10.63 -13.76 20.65
C GLU A 134 -9.61 -14.32 21.63
N VAL A 135 -9.61 -13.77 22.84
CA VAL A 135 -8.89 -14.31 23.97
C VAL A 135 -9.49 -15.69 24.25
N THR A 136 -9.01 -16.70 23.53
CA THR A 136 -9.21 -18.09 23.92
C THR A 136 -8.29 -18.31 25.11
N ALA A 137 -8.91 -18.21 26.30
CA ALA A 137 -8.30 -18.55 27.57
C ALA A 137 -7.50 -19.86 27.47
N PRO A 138 -6.37 -20.01 28.19
CA PRO A 138 -5.51 -21.17 28.05
C PRO A 138 -6.29 -22.45 28.36
N ALA A 139 -6.36 -23.34 27.36
CA ALA A 139 -6.92 -24.66 27.50
C ALA A 139 -6.19 -25.39 28.65
N LYS A 140 -6.90 -25.64 29.76
CA LYS A 140 -6.42 -26.50 30.84
C LYS A 140 -6.07 -27.87 30.24
N LYS A 141 -4.78 -28.23 30.25
CA LYS A 141 -4.32 -29.60 29.96
C LYS A 141 -5.12 -30.59 30.82
N PRO A 142 -5.72 -31.65 30.25
CA PRO A 142 -6.25 -32.72 31.07
C PRO A 142 -5.09 -33.46 31.73
N ALA A 143 -5.09 -33.47 33.06
CA ALA A 143 -4.11 -34.15 33.87
C ALA A 143 -4.10 -35.67 33.57
N GLN A 144 -2.92 -36.20 33.23
CA GLN A 144 -2.62 -37.63 33.24
C GLN A 144 -2.92 -38.20 34.63
N ARG A 145 -4.03 -38.93 34.77
CA ARG A 145 -4.28 -39.77 35.95
C ARG A 145 -3.42 -41.02 35.86
N LYS A 146 -2.25 -40.96 36.49
CA LYS A 146 -1.53 -42.15 36.98
C LYS A 146 -2.42 -42.82 38.03
N ARG A 147 -2.83 -44.06 37.80
CA ARG A 147 -3.30 -44.98 38.85
C ARG A 147 -2.42 -46.22 38.79
N ASP A 148 -1.32 -46.16 39.53
CA ASP A 148 -0.60 -47.34 39.99
C ASP A 148 -0.86 -47.51 41.48
N LYS A 149 -0.93 -48.80 41.87
CA LYS A 149 -0.97 -49.37 43.23
C LYS A 149 -2.35 -49.46 43.90
N MET A 150 -2.94 -50.64 43.82
CA MET A 150 -3.13 -51.49 45.00
C MET A 150 -2.98 -52.96 44.58
N ALA A 151 -1.87 -53.57 44.97
CA ALA A 151 -1.72 -55.01 45.03
C ALA A 151 -1.51 -55.42 46.49
N ALA A 152 -2.33 -56.38 46.92
CA ALA A 152 -2.12 -57.37 47.97
C ALA A 152 -2.05 -56.95 49.45
N LYS A 153 -3.10 -57.35 50.22
CA LYS A 153 -3.09 -58.18 51.46
C LYS A 153 -4.47 -58.02 52.15
N THR A 154 -5.19 -59.03 52.66
CA THR A 154 -4.81 -60.31 53.29
C THR A 154 -6.02 -61.27 53.31
N LEU A 155 -5.73 -62.57 53.41
CA LEU A 155 -6.61 -63.71 53.74
C LEU A 155 -7.47 -63.53 55.00
N GLU A 156 -8.61 -64.23 55.05
CA GLU A 156 -9.12 -65.07 56.17
C GLU A 156 -10.26 -65.97 55.59
N VAL A 157 -10.11 -67.29 55.47
CA VAL A 157 -10.36 -68.35 56.48
C VAL A 157 -11.83 -68.39 56.95
N VAL A 158 -12.66 -69.24 56.31
CA VAL A 158 -13.29 -70.51 56.80
C VAL A 158 -14.12 -71.07 55.65
#